data_AF-A0A345GUD0-F1
#
_entry.id   AF-A0A345GUD0-F1
#
_cell.length_a   1.000
_cell.length_b   1.000
_cell.length_c   1.000
_cell.angle_alpha   90.00
_cell.angle_beta   90.00
_cell.angle_gamma   90.00
#
_symmetry.space_group_name_H-M   'P 1'
#
loop_
_entity.id
_entity.type
_entity.pdbx_description
1 polymer ?
#
loop_
_entity_poly.entity_id
_entity_poly.type
_entity_poly.pdbx_seq_one_letter_code
_entity_poly.pdbx_strand_id
1 'polypeptide(L)'
;MKKPFLLACLAIFLCCTSCSNDDDTTVVEDDGGIYALKVGNSWVYHHFERENPQSEVFNDVSVIDSVNIVGTEEINGNVFFKFRRRTSGNESNIAFCSPNGEHFEYLRDSLGYLINDSGKVQFAPVGDTTEHILQMYTNDRLIFQRSDASEMINTPAGDFDCYYMNLYTRTNAEDERSIGTSKYYRMDGVGEVFTTSSWASRPLHTIEKRLISYELQ
;
A
#
# COMPACT_ATOMS: atom_id res chain seq x y z
N MET A 1 -49.44 -10.94 -77.65
CA MET A 1 -50.85 -10.69 -77.25
C MET A 1 -50.90 -10.54 -75.73
N LYS A 2 -51.46 -9.40 -75.27
CA LYS A 2 -52.16 -9.11 -74.00
C LYS A 2 -51.55 -9.56 -72.65
N LYS A 3 -51.03 -8.57 -71.89
CA LYS A 3 -50.94 -8.47 -70.39
C LYS A 3 -52.37 -8.44 -69.78
N PRO A 4 -52.66 -8.50 -68.43
CA PRO A 4 -51.87 -7.94 -67.30
C PRO A 4 -52.08 -8.53 -65.85
N PHE A 5 -51.45 -7.85 -64.86
CA PHE A 5 -51.86 -7.63 -63.43
C PHE A 5 -51.80 -8.83 -62.46
N LEU A 6 -51.48 -8.76 -61.15
CA LEU A 6 -51.02 -7.75 -60.17
C LEU A 6 -50.70 -8.47 -58.83
N LEU A 7 -49.76 -7.93 -58.05
CA LEU A 7 -49.64 -7.85 -56.56
C LEU A 7 -48.15 -7.97 -56.21
N ALA A 8 -47.38 -6.93 -55.89
CA ALA A 8 -47.48 -5.93 -54.81
C ALA A 8 -47.42 -6.55 -53.40
N CYS A 9 -46.20 -6.60 -52.83
CA CYS A 9 -45.83 -6.46 -51.41
C CYS A 9 -44.28 -6.48 -51.35
N LEU A 10 -43.58 -5.34 -51.29
CA LEU A 10 -43.33 -4.46 -50.13
C LEU A 10 -42.05 -4.87 -49.36
N ALA A 11 -41.21 -3.86 -49.09
CA ALA A 11 -39.98 -3.82 -48.29
C ALA A 11 -38.74 -4.46 -48.96
N ILE A 12 -37.86 -3.73 -49.65
CA ILE A 12 -36.97 -2.67 -49.13
C ILE A 12 -36.53 -2.96 -47.69
N PHE A 13 -35.46 -3.74 -47.57
CA PHE A 13 -34.52 -3.58 -46.47
C PHE A 13 -33.10 -3.59 -47.04
N LEU A 14 -32.64 -2.37 -47.34
CA LEU A 14 -31.22 -2.05 -47.24
C LEU A 14 -30.79 -2.38 -45.81
N CYS A 15 -29.84 -3.28 -45.65
CA CYS A 15 -28.90 -3.21 -44.56
C CYS A 15 -27.49 -3.31 -45.16
N CYS A 16 -26.95 -2.15 -45.50
CA CYS A 16 -25.53 -1.93 -45.52
C CYS A 16 -24.97 -2.44 -44.19
N THR A 17 -24.08 -3.42 -44.26
CA THR A 17 -23.23 -3.86 -43.15
C THR A 17 -22.30 -2.70 -42.80
N SER A 18 -22.75 -1.81 -41.92
CA SER A 18 -21.87 -0.91 -41.18
C SER A 18 -21.22 -1.75 -40.09
N CYS A 19 -19.97 -2.14 -40.29
CA CYS A 19 -19.08 -2.42 -39.17
C CYS A 19 -19.03 -1.16 -38.32
N SER A 20 -19.77 -1.11 -37.20
CA SER A 20 -19.30 -0.31 -36.08
C SER A 20 -18.04 -1.00 -35.59
N ASN A 21 -16.91 -0.29 -35.68
CA ASN A 21 -15.83 -0.56 -34.74
C ASN A 21 -16.39 -0.15 -33.38
N ASP A 22 -17.10 -1.07 -32.73
CA ASP A 22 -17.22 -1.02 -31.28
C ASP A 22 -15.86 -1.49 -30.77
N ASP A 23 -14.92 -0.54 -30.75
CA ASP A 23 -13.86 -0.54 -29.76
C ASP A 23 -14.57 -0.41 -28.42
N ASP A 24 -15.08 -1.54 -27.91
CA ASP A 24 -15.28 -1.76 -26.48
C ASP A 24 -13.88 -1.74 -25.87
N THR A 25 -13.32 -0.53 -25.77
CA THR A 25 -12.40 -0.19 -24.70
C THR A 25 -13.23 -0.37 -23.43
N THR A 26 -13.25 -1.60 -22.91
CA THR A 26 -13.41 -1.81 -21.48
C THR A 26 -12.38 -0.89 -20.85
N VAL A 27 -12.83 0.26 -20.38
CA VAL A 27 -12.07 1.06 -19.43
C VAL A 27 -11.93 0.10 -18.25
N VAL A 28 -10.81 -0.59 -18.18
CA VAL A 28 -10.38 -1.22 -16.95
C VAL A 28 -10.28 -0.04 -16.01
N GLU A 29 -11.24 0.08 -15.10
CA GLU A 29 -11.09 1.02 -13.99
C GLU A 29 -9.77 0.66 -13.34
N ASP A 30 -8.80 1.57 -13.47
CA ASP A 30 -7.54 1.51 -12.76
C ASP A 30 -7.88 1.67 -11.28
N ASP A 31 -8.10 0.54 -10.61
CA ASP A 31 -8.49 0.44 -9.20
C ASP A 31 -7.33 0.82 -8.26
N GLY A 32 -6.21 1.33 -8.82
CA GLY A 32 -4.98 1.63 -8.09
C GLY A 32 -4.18 0.40 -7.70
N GLY A 33 -4.61 -0.79 -8.15
CA GLY A 33 -4.01 -2.08 -7.81
C GLY A 33 -4.03 -2.39 -6.31
N ILE A 34 -3.32 -3.47 -5.96
CA ILE A 34 -3.16 -3.99 -4.58
C ILE A 34 -2.72 -2.89 -3.59
N TYR A 35 -1.99 -1.89 -4.06
CA TYR A 35 -1.35 -0.88 -3.20
C TYR A 35 -2.02 0.48 -3.19
N ALA A 36 -3.20 0.63 -3.83
CA ALA A 36 -3.93 1.90 -3.95
C ALA A 36 -3.07 3.04 -4.53
N LEU A 37 -2.26 2.74 -5.55
CA LEU A 37 -1.34 3.66 -6.20
C LEU A 37 -2.08 4.52 -7.23
N LYS A 38 -2.79 5.54 -6.76
CA LYS A 38 -3.49 6.50 -7.61
C LYS A 38 -3.31 7.92 -7.12
N VAL A 39 -2.97 8.83 -8.04
CA VAL A 39 -2.81 10.26 -7.71
C VAL A 39 -4.13 10.80 -7.17
N GLY A 40 -4.05 11.51 -6.04
CA GLY A 40 -5.22 12.00 -5.32
C GLY A 40 -5.64 11.14 -4.12
N ASN A 41 -5.20 9.87 -4.04
CA ASN A 41 -5.44 9.06 -2.85
C ASN A 41 -4.74 9.67 -1.63
N SER A 42 -5.39 9.61 -0.47
CA SER A 42 -4.88 10.17 0.78
C SER A 42 -5.27 9.37 2.02
N TRP A 43 -4.44 9.49 3.07
CA TRP A 43 -4.59 8.79 4.34
C TRP A 43 -4.15 9.69 5.50
N VAL A 44 -4.79 9.53 6.66
CA VAL A 44 -4.39 10.16 7.92
C VAL A 44 -4.15 9.09 8.97
N TYR A 45 -3.00 9.18 9.63
CA TYR A 45 -2.62 8.25 10.69
C TYR A 45 -2.31 8.99 11.98
N HIS A 46 -2.68 8.39 13.11
CA HIS A 46 -2.24 8.83 14.43
C HIS A 46 -1.28 7.80 15.03
N HIS A 47 -0.37 8.28 15.87
CA HIS A 47 0.55 7.43 16.60
C HIS A 47 0.15 7.30 18.07
N PHE A 48 0.35 6.10 18.60
CA PHE A 48 0.10 5.77 19.98
C PHE A 48 1.34 5.11 20.58
N GLU A 49 1.69 5.48 21.79
CA GLU A 49 2.81 4.90 22.54
C GLU A 49 2.32 4.02 23.67
N ARG A 50 2.96 2.86 23.82
CA ARG A 50 2.72 1.95 24.93
C ARG A 50 3.08 2.64 26.24
N GLU A 51 2.13 2.68 27.17
CA GLU A 51 2.29 3.41 28.44
C GLU A 51 3.54 2.98 29.24
N ASN A 52 3.83 1.68 29.25
CA ASN A 52 5.05 1.13 29.81
C ASN A 52 5.37 -0.22 29.15
N PRO A 53 6.60 -0.77 29.31
CA PRO A 53 7.04 -1.95 28.58
C PRO A 53 6.24 -3.24 28.78
N GLN A 54 5.32 -3.31 29.75
CA GLN A 54 4.51 -4.50 30.06
C GLN A 54 3.00 -4.25 29.93
N SER A 55 2.57 -3.03 29.61
CA SER A 55 1.16 -2.65 29.52
C SER A 55 0.60 -2.91 28.14
N GLU A 56 -0.63 -3.42 28.03
CA GLU A 56 -1.36 -3.47 26.75
C GLU A 56 -2.06 -2.14 26.41
N VAL A 57 -1.89 -1.11 27.24
CA VAL A 57 -2.47 0.21 27.04
C VAL A 57 -1.56 1.07 26.18
N PHE A 58 -2.16 1.69 25.17
CA PHE A 58 -1.52 2.61 24.24
C PHE A 58 -2.19 3.99 24.35
N ASN A 59 -1.37 5.03 24.51
CA ASN A 59 -1.80 6.41 24.67
C ASN A 59 -1.50 7.20 23.39
N ASP A 60 -2.44 8.03 22.94
CA ASP A 60 -2.23 8.94 21.81
C ASP A 60 -1.09 9.92 22.15
N VAL A 61 -0.07 9.98 21.28
CA VAL A 61 1.08 10.89 21.46
C VAL A 61 0.98 12.16 20.63
N SER A 62 -0.19 12.41 20.04
CA SER A 62 -0.53 13.58 19.21
C SER A 62 0.34 13.73 17.95
N VAL A 63 1.08 12.69 17.55
CA VAL A 63 1.82 12.66 16.29
C VAL A 63 0.91 12.19 15.17
N ILE A 64 0.73 13.06 14.17
CA ILE A 64 -0.15 12.83 13.03
C ILE A 64 0.68 12.80 11.75
N ASP A 65 0.48 11.75 10.94
CA ASP A 65 0.97 11.67 9.57
C ASP A 65 -0.20 11.87 8.60
N SER A 66 -0.13 12.90 7.75
CA SER A 66 -1.02 13.07 6.60
C SER A 66 -0.29 12.68 5.33
N VAL A 67 -0.74 11.63 4.64
CA VAL A 67 -0.10 11.06 3.45
C VAL A 67 -1.00 11.26 2.24
N ASN A 68 -0.43 11.68 1.11
CA ASN A 68 -1.14 11.76 -0.17
C ASN A 68 -0.24 11.46 -1.36
N ILE A 69 -0.80 10.86 -2.40
CA ILE A 69 -0.12 10.68 -3.69
C ILE A 69 -0.34 11.96 -4.50
N VAL A 70 0.71 12.78 -4.61
CA VAL A 70 0.62 14.13 -5.20
C VAL A 70 0.94 14.16 -6.69
N GLY A 71 1.39 13.04 -7.26
CA GLY A 71 1.72 12.93 -8.67
C GLY A 71 2.58 11.70 -8.93
N THR A 72 3.19 11.69 -10.11
CA THR A 72 4.18 10.69 -10.52
C THR A 72 5.49 11.36 -10.89
N GLU A 73 6.61 10.63 -10.79
CA GLU A 73 7.93 11.09 -11.16
C GLU A 73 8.68 9.97 -11.92
N GLU A 74 9.38 10.32 -13.00
CA GLU A 74 10.20 9.35 -13.74
C GLU A 74 11.60 9.30 -13.13
N ILE A 75 12.02 8.13 -12.65
CA ILE A 75 13.32 7.89 -12.02
C ILE A 75 13.94 6.67 -12.69
N ASN A 76 15.12 6.84 -13.29
CA ASN A 76 15.85 5.77 -13.98
C ASN A 76 14.98 5.00 -15.02
N GLY A 77 14.15 5.73 -15.78
CA GLY A 77 13.27 5.16 -16.81
C GLY A 77 12.05 4.40 -16.27
N ASN A 78 11.76 4.49 -14.97
CA ASN A 78 10.57 3.91 -14.36
C ASN A 78 9.68 5.03 -13.79
N VAL A 79 8.37 4.87 -13.89
CA VAL A 79 7.40 5.81 -13.30
C VAL A 79 7.12 5.39 -11.86
N PHE A 80 7.32 6.32 -10.92
CA PHE A 80 7.01 6.16 -9.50
C PHE A 80 5.88 7.09 -9.09
N PHE A 81 5.03 6.63 -8.19
CA PHE A 81 4.07 7.48 -7.49
C PHE A 81 4.79 8.24 -6.38
N LYS A 82 4.56 9.55 -6.35
CA LYS A 82 5.17 10.46 -5.37
C LYS A 82 4.24 10.61 -4.18
N PHE A 83 4.56 9.92 -3.10
CA PHE A 83 3.92 10.07 -1.82
C PHE A 83 4.50 11.29 -1.11
N ARG A 84 3.64 12.20 -0.69
CA ARG A 84 3.99 13.27 0.25
C ARG A 84 3.42 12.89 1.60
N ARG A 85 4.27 12.84 2.62
CA ARG A 85 3.89 12.74 4.03
C ARG A 85 4.15 14.07 4.69
N ARG A 86 3.16 14.61 5.40
CA ARG A 86 3.34 15.70 6.35
C ARG A 86 3.15 15.18 7.76
N THR A 87 4.17 15.33 8.59
CA THR A 87 4.11 14.97 10.01
C THR A 87 4.03 16.20 10.89
N SER A 88 3.19 16.15 11.92
CA SER A 88 3.07 17.17 12.96
C SER A 88 2.92 16.53 14.35
N GLY A 89 3.28 17.25 15.41
CA GLY A 89 3.08 16.82 16.79
C GLY A 89 4.23 16.00 17.38
N ASN A 90 5.35 15.82 16.66
CA ASN A 90 6.52 15.09 17.16
C ASN A 90 7.62 16.03 17.69
N GLU A 91 7.27 17.02 18.52
CA GLU A 91 8.20 18.01 19.05
C GLU A 91 9.23 17.40 20.01
N SER A 92 8.87 16.28 20.62
CA SER A 92 9.71 15.54 21.57
C SER A 92 10.60 14.50 20.90
N ASN A 93 10.59 14.39 19.56
CA ASN A 93 11.35 13.39 18.79
C ASN A 93 11.14 11.96 19.30
N ILE A 94 9.87 11.59 19.50
CA ILE A 94 9.45 10.24 19.91
C ILE A 94 10.00 9.24 18.89
N ALA A 95 10.69 8.21 19.39
CA ALA A 95 11.28 7.19 18.55
C ALA A 95 10.21 6.48 17.70
N PHE A 96 10.56 6.10 16.48
CA PHE A 96 9.67 5.47 15.50
C PHE A 96 8.54 6.34 14.93
N CYS A 97 8.34 7.55 15.44
CA CYS A 97 7.51 8.56 14.81
C CYS A 97 8.33 9.32 13.76
N SER A 98 7.72 9.65 12.62
CA SER A 98 8.36 10.49 11.60
C SER A 98 8.73 11.86 12.19
N PRO A 99 9.84 12.51 11.78
CA PRO A 99 10.14 13.86 12.22
C PRO A 99 9.14 14.86 11.61
N ASN A 100 8.86 15.95 12.34
CA ASN A 100 7.96 17.01 11.86
C ASN A 100 8.41 17.57 10.50
N GLY A 101 7.45 17.89 9.62
CA GLY A 101 7.71 18.48 8.30
C GLY A 101 7.16 17.65 7.14
N GLU A 102 7.57 18.01 5.92
CA GLU A 102 7.22 17.28 4.70
C GLU A 102 8.33 16.30 4.31
N HIS A 103 7.93 15.08 3.96
CA HIS A 103 8.78 14.01 3.47
C HIS A 103 8.20 13.45 2.19
N PHE A 104 9.08 13.05 1.26
CA PHE A 104 8.68 12.44 0.00
C PHE A 104 9.19 11.02 -0.08
N GLU A 105 8.33 10.13 -0.55
CA GLU A 105 8.64 8.74 -0.84
C GLU A 105 8.17 8.42 -2.27
N TYR A 106 8.93 7.59 -2.97
CA TYR A 106 8.69 7.23 -4.36
C TYR A 106 8.48 5.73 -4.44
N LEU A 107 7.25 5.32 -4.75
CA LEU A 107 6.85 3.93 -4.75
C LEU A 107 6.24 3.54 -6.10
N ARG A 108 6.48 2.30 -6.51
CA ARG A 108 5.77 1.71 -7.66
C ARG A 108 5.51 0.25 -7.42
N ASP A 109 4.50 -0.26 -8.11
CA ASP A 109 4.35 -1.69 -8.30
C ASP A 109 5.38 -2.18 -9.34
N SER A 110 5.96 -3.34 -9.06
CA SER A 110 6.86 -4.07 -9.94
C SER A 110 6.61 -5.56 -9.78
N LEU A 111 5.86 -6.16 -10.71
CA LEU A 111 5.51 -7.59 -10.69
C LEU A 111 4.77 -8.01 -9.40
N GLY A 112 3.92 -7.13 -8.85
CA GLY A 112 3.18 -7.35 -7.61
C GLY A 112 3.95 -6.97 -6.36
N TYR A 113 5.21 -6.55 -6.45
CA TYR A 113 5.97 -6.01 -5.33
C TYR A 113 5.81 -4.50 -5.28
N LEU A 114 5.51 -3.97 -4.10
CA LEU A 114 5.70 -2.55 -3.84
C LEU A 114 7.17 -2.31 -3.61
N ILE A 115 7.81 -1.49 -4.45
CA ILE A 115 9.23 -1.17 -4.33
C ILE A 115 9.44 0.34 -4.29
N ASN A 116 10.52 0.77 -3.64
CA ASN A 116 10.94 2.17 -3.66
C ASN A 116 11.88 2.48 -4.84
N ASP A 117 12.21 3.76 -4.99
CA ASP A 117 13.16 4.30 -5.99
C ASP A 117 14.57 3.70 -5.92
N SER A 118 14.95 3.14 -4.76
CA SER A 118 16.20 2.39 -4.55
C SER A 118 16.07 0.91 -4.88
N GLY A 119 14.92 0.45 -5.38
CA GLY A 119 14.64 -0.95 -5.73
C GLY A 119 14.44 -1.87 -4.51
N LYS A 120 14.23 -1.32 -3.32
CA LYS A 120 13.98 -2.10 -2.10
C LYS A 120 12.49 -2.44 -2.00
N VAL A 121 12.21 -3.72 -1.79
CA VAL A 121 10.86 -4.22 -1.51
C VAL A 121 10.34 -3.56 -0.23
N GLN A 122 9.17 -2.92 -0.32
CA GLN A 122 8.40 -2.38 0.79
C GLN A 122 7.23 -3.31 1.16
N PHE A 123 6.73 -4.07 0.18
CA PHE A 123 5.70 -5.09 0.38
C PHE A 123 5.79 -6.16 -0.72
N ALA A 124 5.73 -7.43 -0.34
CA ALA A 124 5.75 -8.56 -1.27
C ALA A 124 4.33 -8.97 -1.67
N PRO A 125 4.09 -9.63 -2.82
CA PRO A 125 2.76 -10.12 -3.22
C PRO A 125 2.28 -11.32 -2.37
N VAL A 126 0.99 -11.66 -2.47
CA VAL A 126 0.39 -12.79 -1.74
C VAL A 126 1.13 -14.08 -2.10
N GLY A 127 1.52 -14.85 -1.09
CA GLY A 127 2.22 -16.12 -1.28
C GLY A 127 3.74 -16.02 -1.40
N ASP A 128 4.31 -14.82 -1.53
CA ASP A 128 5.76 -14.65 -1.38
C ASP A 128 6.12 -14.35 0.08
N THR A 129 6.73 -15.33 0.72
CA THR A 129 7.12 -15.31 2.14
C THR A 129 8.65 -15.31 2.30
N THR A 130 9.37 -15.00 1.21
CA THR A 130 10.82 -14.92 1.20
C THR A 130 11.35 -13.71 1.98
N GLU A 131 12.58 -13.81 2.46
CA GLU A 131 13.26 -12.71 3.14
C GLU A 131 13.87 -11.73 2.13
N HIS A 132 13.62 -10.43 2.33
CA HIS A 132 14.19 -9.34 1.56
C HIS A 132 15.12 -8.50 2.44
N ILE A 133 16.40 -8.41 2.07
CA ILE A 133 17.37 -7.58 2.81
C ILE A 133 17.18 -6.11 2.44
N LEU A 134 16.73 -5.31 3.40
CA LEU A 134 16.62 -3.86 3.25
C LEU A 134 17.98 -3.20 3.37
N GLN A 135 18.69 -3.53 4.46
CA GLN A 135 19.95 -2.90 4.81
C GLN A 135 20.91 -3.89 5.45
N MET A 136 22.19 -3.77 5.09
CA MET A 136 23.28 -4.52 5.68
C MET A 136 24.05 -3.60 6.63
N TYR A 137 24.23 -4.02 7.87
CA TYR A 137 25.15 -3.42 8.82
C TYR A 137 26.34 -4.35 9.05
N THR A 138 27.34 -3.88 9.79
CA THR A 138 28.55 -4.68 10.09
C THR A 138 28.20 -6.00 10.79
N ASN A 139 27.35 -5.92 11.83
CA ASN A 139 27.05 -7.07 12.69
C ASN A 139 25.69 -7.70 12.39
N ASP A 140 24.77 -6.93 11.81
CA ASP A 140 23.38 -7.33 11.62
C ASP A 140 22.90 -6.97 10.22
N ARG A 141 21.75 -7.53 9.83
CA ARG A 141 21.02 -7.12 8.62
C ARG A 141 19.55 -6.93 8.93
N LEU A 142 18.95 -5.92 8.30
CA LEU A 142 17.54 -5.57 8.41
C LEU A 142 16.76 -6.27 7.31
N ILE A 143 15.71 -7.00 7.70
CA ILE A 143 14.97 -7.91 6.82
C ILE A 143 13.49 -7.59 6.83
N PHE A 144 12.90 -7.61 5.64
CA PHE A 144 11.46 -7.71 5.45
C PHE A 144 11.05 -9.14 5.09
N GLN A 145 9.93 -9.60 5.63
CA GLN A 145 9.31 -10.89 5.28
C GLN A 145 7.79 -10.82 5.42
N ARG A 146 7.04 -11.20 4.38
CA ARG A 146 5.56 -11.20 4.43
C ARG A 146 5.04 -12.31 5.35
N SER A 147 3.86 -12.08 5.93
CA SER A 147 3.08 -13.11 6.61
C SER A 147 2.40 -14.07 5.62
N ASP A 148 2.31 -15.34 6.01
CA ASP A 148 1.60 -16.38 5.25
C ASP A 148 0.08 -16.27 5.40
N ALA A 149 -0.37 -15.63 6.48
CA ALA A 149 -1.78 -15.46 6.82
C ALA A 149 -2.11 -13.98 7.01
N SER A 150 -3.39 -13.65 6.77
CA SER A 150 -3.95 -12.35 7.12
C SER A 150 -4.38 -12.30 8.59
N GLU A 151 -4.49 -11.07 9.10
CA GLU A 151 -4.98 -10.75 10.44
C GLU A 151 -6.06 -9.66 10.32
N MET A 152 -7.14 -9.81 11.09
CA MET A 152 -8.20 -8.81 11.14
C MET A 152 -7.75 -7.65 12.04
N ILE A 153 -7.63 -6.45 11.47
CA ILE A 153 -7.12 -5.25 12.10
C ILE A 153 -8.26 -4.25 12.27
N ASN A 154 -8.47 -3.79 13.50
CA ASN A 154 -9.47 -2.79 13.84
C ASN A 154 -8.79 -1.43 14.04
N THR A 155 -9.21 -0.42 13.28
CA THR A 155 -8.77 0.97 13.44
C THR A 155 -9.98 1.90 13.47
N PRO A 156 -9.82 3.19 13.81
CA PRO A 156 -10.92 4.15 13.70
C PRO A 156 -11.50 4.29 12.28
N ALA A 157 -10.74 3.93 11.24
CA ALA A 157 -11.22 3.94 9.85
C ALA A 157 -12.06 2.72 9.47
N GLY A 158 -12.07 1.66 10.29
CA GLY A 158 -12.84 0.43 10.03
C GLY A 158 -12.11 -0.86 10.40
N ASP A 159 -12.65 -1.95 9.90
CA ASP A 159 -12.12 -3.31 10.09
C ASP A 159 -11.55 -3.83 8.77
N PHE A 160 -10.31 -4.33 8.79
CA PHE A 160 -9.56 -4.70 7.60
C PHE A 160 -8.91 -6.07 7.76
N ASP A 161 -9.07 -6.95 6.77
CA ASP A 161 -8.37 -8.24 6.73
C ASP A 161 -7.01 -8.09 6.05
N CYS A 162 -5.96 -7.84 6.85
CA CYS A 162 -4.68 -7.36 6.36
C CYS A 162 -3.63 -8.48 6.31
N TYR A 163 -2.82 -8.50 5.25
CA TYR A 163 -1.49 -9.11 5.32
C TYR A 163 -0.48 -8.10 5.83
N TYR A 164 0.69 -8.58 6.27
CA TYR A 164 1.72 -7.68 6.77
C TYR A 164 3.14 -8.12 6.39
N MET A 165 4.04 -7.14 6.33
CA MET A 165 5.48 -7.37 6.33
C MET A 165 6.00 -7.31 7.75
N ASN A 166 6.72 -8.34 8.18
CA ASN A 166 7.56 -8.32 9.35
C ASN A 166 8.87 -7.60 9.04
N LEU A 167 9.30 -6.72 9.94
CA LEU A 167 10.62 -6.10 9.94
C LEU A 167 11.37 -6.51 11.20
N TYR A 168 12.50 -7.16 11.02
CA TYR A 168 13.35 -7.62 12.11
C TYR A 168 14.80 -7.59 11.68
N THR A 169 15.71 -7.75 12.63
CA THR A 169 17.13 -7.92 12.33
C THR A 169 17.53 -9.39 12.44
N ARG A 170 18.57 -9.77 11.70
CA ARG A 170 19.32 -11.01 11.91
C ARG A 170 20.78 -10.71 12.17
N THR A 171 21.41 -11.40 13.10
CA THR A 171 22.86 -11.31 13.31
C THR A 171 23.59 -11.95 12.13
N ASN A 172 24.70 -11.35 11.70
CA ASN A 172 25.48 -11.86 10.57
C ASN A 172 26.32 -13.08 10.94
N ALA A 173 26.70 -13.22 12.22
CA ALA A 173 27.55 -14.29 12.70
C ALA A 173 26.80 -15.62 12.88
N GLU A 174 25.60 -15.56 13.44
CA GLU A 174 24.85 -16.74 13.91
C GLU A 174 23.47 -16.88 13.26
N ASP A 175 23.10 -15.93 12.41
CA ASP A 175 21.80 -15.87 11.75
C ASP A 175 20.59 -15.73 12.70
N GLU A 176 20.85 -15.30 13.94
CA GLU A 176 19.82 -15.20 14.97
C GLU A 176 18.89 -14.03 14.69
N ARG A 177 17.58 -14.32 14.68
CA ARG A 177 16.53 -13.32 14.52
C ARG A 177 16.30 -12.56 15.83
N SER A 178 16.13 -11.24 15.71
CA SER A 178 15.76 -10.38 16.84
C SER A 178 14.42 -10.77 17.45
N ILE A 179 14.32 -10.66 18.78
CA ILE A 179 13.07 -10.95 19.50
C ILE A 179 11.99 -9.90 19.21
N GLY A 180 12.40 -8.67 18.93
CA GLY A 180 11.50 -7.62 18.46
C GLY A 180 11.24 -7.73 16.97
N THR A 181 9.99 -7.52 16.58
CA THR A 181 9.55 -7.44 15.19
C THR A 181 8.56 -6.29 15.05
N SER A 182 8.82 -5.40 14.10
CA SER A 182 7.85 -4.39 13.65
C SER A 182 6.98 -5.00 12.55
N LYS A 183 5.72 -4.60 12.41
CA LYS A 183 4.80 -5.13 11.40
C LYS A 183 4.16 -4.00 10.61
N TYR A 184 4.08 -4.13 9.29
CA TYR A 184 3.46 -3.17 8.37
C TYR A 184 2.26 -3.82 7.70
N TYR A 185 1.06 -3.48 8.15
CA TYR A 185 -0.19 -4.08 7.69
C TYR A 185 -0.76 -3.30 6.51
N ARG A 186 -1.12 -4.03 5.45
CA ARG A 186 -1.77 -3.47 4.26
C ARG A 186 -3.01 -4.27 3.88
N MET A 187 -4.00 -3.56 3.38
CA MET A 187 -5.20 -4.11 2.77
C MET A 187 -5.24 -3.74 1.29
N ASP A 188 -5.59 -4.72 0.46
CA ASP A 188 -5.69 -4.55 -0.99
C ASP A 188 -6.72 -3.46 -1.32
N GLY A 189 -6.34 -2.54 -2.22
CA GLY A 189 -7.19 -1.40 -2.61
C GLY A 189 -7.28 -0.27 -1.56
N VAL A 190 -6.77 -0.46 -0.35
CA VAL A 190 -6.71 0.61 0.69
C VAL A 190 -5.28 1.10 0.89
N GLY A 191 -4.28 0.22 0.84
CA GLY A 191 -2.89 0.54 1.17
C GLY A 191 -2.58 0.22 2.63
N GLU A 192 -1.78 1.05 3.30
CA GLU A 192 -1.35 0.81 4.68
C GLU A 192 -2.47 1.14 5.68
N VAL A 193 -2.69 0.22 6.64
CA VAL A 193 -3.78 0.31 7.62
C VAL A 193 -3.25 0.48 9.03
N PHE A 194 -2.17 -0.23 9.35
CA PHE A 194 -1.64 -0.28 10.70
C PHE A 194 -0.14 -0.59 10.69
N THR A 195 0.59 -0.06 11.66
CA THR A 195 2.00 -0.41 11.86
C THR A 195 2.28 -0.60 13.33
N THR A 196 3.03 -1.65 13.67
CA THR A 196 3.67 -1.77 14.98
C THR A 196 5.16 -1.54 14.85
N SER A 197 5.75 -0.79 15.77
CA SER A 197 7.20 -0.53 15.80
C SER A 197 7.81 -1.00 17.11
N SER A 198 8.83 -1.84 17.01
CA SER A 198 9.54 -2.42 18.16
C SER A 198 11.04 -2.19 18.08
N TRP A 199 11.69 -2.19 19.23
CA TRP A 199 13.14 -2.35 19.30
C TRP A 199 13.49 -3.82 19.09
N ALA A 200 14.57 -4.11 18.35
CA ALA A 200 15.05 -5.48 18.12
C ALA A 200 15.25 -6.29 19.42
N SER A 201 15.62 -5.62 20.51
CA SER A 201 15.86 -6.21 21.83
C SER A 201 14.62 -6.33 22.71
N ARG A 202 13.40 -6.04 22.22
CA ARG A 202 12.17 -6.09 23.01
C ARG A 202 11.09 -6.88 22.27
N PRO A 203 10.45 -7.87 22.93
CA PRO A 203 9.45 -8.70 22.27
C PRO A 203 8.14 -7.95 21.99
N LEU A 204 7.84 -6.90 22.75
CA LEU A 204 6.64 -6.09 22.60
C LEU A 204 6.95 -4.79 21.84
N HIS A 205 6.06 -4.40 20.93
CA HIS A 205 6.15 -3.13 20.21
C HIS A 205 5.86 -1.93 21.10
N THR A 206 6.51 -0.81 20.83
CA THR A 206 6.42 0.43 21.61
C THR A 206 5.44 1.41 20.98
N ILE A 207 5.44 1.53 19.65
CA ILE A 207 4.60 2.49 18.93
C ILE A 207 3.63 1.74 18.03
N GLU A 208 2.41 2.26 17.94
CA GLU A 208 1.43 1.91 16.94
C GLU A 208 1.11 3.11 16.07
N LYS A 209 1.05 2.90 14.75
CA LYS A 209 0.50 3.86 13.80
C LYS A 209 -0.83 3.30 13.29
N ARG A 210 -1.93 4.02 13.52
CA ARG A 210 -3.29 3.58 13.20
C ARG A 210 -3.91 4.45 12.12
N LEU A 211 -4.50 3.84 11.11
CA LEU A 211 -5.29 4.56 10.10
C LEU A 211 -6.54 5.17 10.74
N ILE A 212 -6.70 6.48 10.59
CA ILE A 212 -7.83 7.25 11.13
C ILE A 212 -8.87 7.52 10.06
N SER A 213 -8.42 7.88 8.86
CA SER A 213 -9.28 8.10 7.70
C SER A 213 -8.48 8.00 6.42
N TYR A 214 -9.19 7.80 5.31
CA TYR A 214 -8.61 7.77 3.98
C TYR A 214 -9.64 8.23 2.94
N GLU A 215 -9.15 8.67 1.79
CA GLU A 215 -9.95 9.08 0.63
C GLU A 215 -9.29 8.52 -0.62
N LEU A 216 -10.02 7.71 -1.39
CA LEU A 216 -9.56 7.08 -2.63
C LEU A 216 -10.34 7.65 -3.82
N GLN A 217 -9.67 7.80 -4.96
CA GLN A 217 -10.23 8.32 -6.22
C GLN A 217 -10.61 7.21 -7.20
#